data_AF-A0A660RMF0-F1
#
_entry.id   AF-A0A660RMF0-F1
#
_cell.length_a   1.000
_cell.length_b   1.000
_cell.length_c   1.000
_cell.angle_alpha   90.00
_cell.angle_beta   90.00
_cell.angle_gamma   90.00
#
_symmetry.space_group_name_H-M   'P 1'
#
loop_
_entity.id
_entity.type
_entity.pdbx_description
1 polymer ?
#
loop_
_entity_poly.entity_id
_entity_poly.type
_entity_poly.pdbx_seq_one_letter_code
_entity_poly.pdbx_strand_id
1 'polypeptide(L)'
;MITTIKRSYLELILAVVGIIVGYIFVFDQKEFIAMLGRKIGLCGLLTLVWYAVRRARIGMINWSEKEEWRKIYALVLLIAYAIVIALG
;
A
#
# COMPACT_ATOMS: atom_id res chain seq x y z
N MET A 1 5.53 20.29 -7.99
CA MET A 1 5.24 20.13 -6.55
C MET A 1 3.74 20.31 -6.25
N ILE A 2 3.10 21.42 -6.63
CA ILE A 2 1.64 21.65 -6.41
C ILE A 2 0.74 20.60 -7.11
N THR A 3 1.11 20.16 -8.31
CA THR A 3 0.38 19.14 -9.07
C THR A 3 0.50 17.74 -8.46
N THR A 4 1.68 17.38 -7.93
CA THR A 4 1.92 16.10 -7.25
C THR A 4 1.07 15.97 -5.98
N ILE A 5 1.00 17.05 -5.19
CA ILE A 5 0.17 17.09 -3.98
C ILE A 5 -1.30 16.88 -4.36
N LYS A 6 -1.83 17.64 -5.33
CA LYS A 6 -3.22 17.47 -5.80
C LYS A 6 -3.53 16.03 -6.26
N ARG A 7 -2.58 15.38 -6.94
CA ARG A 7 -2.76 14.01 -7.42
C ARG A 7 -2.80 12.98 -6.29
N SER A 8 -1.91 13.08 -5.31
CA SER A 8 -1.92 12.18 -4.14
C SER A 8 -3.18 12.33 -3.28
N TYR A 9 -3.74 13.55 -3.16
CA TYR A 9 -5.03 13.75 -2.49
C TYR A 9 -6.19 13.09 -3.25
N LEU A 10 -6.17 13.11 -4.58
CA LEU A 10 -7.21 12.48 -5.40
C LEU A 10 -7.17 10.95 -5.24
N GLU A 11 -5.97 10.35 -5.25
CA GLU A 11 -5.76 8.93 -5.00
C GLU A 11 -6.26 8.52 -3.60
N LEU A 12 -6.01 9.35 -2.58
CA LEU A 12 -6.52 9.13 -1.22
C LEU A 12 -8.06 9.18 -1.18
N ILE A 13 -8.66 10.19 -1.80
CA ILE A 13 -10.13 10.34 -1.85
C ILE A 13 -10.76 9.13 -2.55
N LEU A 14 -10.22 8.70 -3.69
CA LEU A 14 -10.72 7.52 -4.40
C LEU A 14 -10.62 6.25 -3.55
N ALA A 15 -9.53 6.07 -2.80
CA ALA A 15 -9.37 4.93 -1.90
C ALA A 15 -10.43 4.94 -0.79
N VAL A 16 -10.68 6.09 -0.16
CA VAL A 16 -11.71 6.25 0.87
C VAL A 16 -13.11 5.99 0.32
N VAL A 17 -13.43 6.55 -0.85
CA VAL A 17 -14.71 6.32 -1.53
C VAL A 17 -14.89 4.84 -1.86
N GLY A 18 -13.84 4.17 -2.36
CA GLY A 18 -13.88 2.73 -2.64
C GLY A 18 -14.15 1.88 -1.39
N ILE A 19 -13.56 2.23 -0.25
CA ILE A 19 -13.83 1.55 1.03
C ILE A 19 -15.29 1.77 1.46
N ILE A 20 -15.81 2.99 1.34
CA ILE A 20 -17.21 3.31 1.68
C ILE A 20 -18.17 2.52 0.81
N VAL A 21 -17.96 2.51 -0.52
CA VAL A 21 -18.77 1.73 -1.45
C VAL A 21 -18.69 0.25 -1.09
N GLY A 22 -17.49 -0.31 -0.90
CA GLY A 22 -17.31 -1.70 -0.49
C GLY A 22 -18.06 -2.03 0.80
N TYR A 23 -18.02 -1.15 1.79
CA TYR A 23 -18.72 -1.31 3.07
C TYR A 23 -20.25 -1.33 2.95
N ILE A 24 -20.81 -0.51 2.05
CA ILE A 24 -22.28 -0.44 1.83
C ILE A 24 -22.79 -1.68 1.09
N PHE A 25 -22.00 -2.23 0.17
CA PHE A 25 -22.42 -3.35 -0.70
C PHE A 25 -22.08 -4.75 -0.16
N VAL A 26 -21.36 -4.84 0.97
CA VAL A 26 -21.00 -6.12 1.58
C VAL A 26 -22.14 -6.69 2.44
N PHE A 27 -22.25 -8.02 2.48
CA PHE A 27 -23.26 -8.71 3.30
C PHE A 27 -22.97 -8.62 4.81
N ASP A 28 -21.71 -8.77 5.24
CA ASP A 28 -21.28 -8.63 6.64
C ASP A 28 -20.19 -7.55 6.79
N GLN A 29 -20.61 -6.41 7.35
CA GLN A 29 -19.75 -5.25 7.57
C GLN A 29 -18.60 -5.51 8.55
N LYS A 30 -18.80 -6.35 9.56
CA LYS A 30 -17.76 -6.66 10.56
C LYS A 30 -16.69 -7.54 9.94
N GLU A 31 -17.10 -8.52 9.15
CA GLU A 31 -16.19 -9.39 8.42
C GLU A 31 -15.36 -8.61 7.40
N PHE A 32 -15.98 -7.66 6.68
CA PHE A 32 -15.26 -6.80 5.74
C PHE A 32 -14.19 -5.92 6.38
N ILE A 33 -14.49 -5.29 7.53
CA ILE A 33 -13.50 -4.51 8.27
C ILE A 33 -12.37 -5.41 8.77
N ALA A 34 -12.69 -6.59 9.28
CA ALA A 34 -11.69 -7.55 9.75
C ALA A 34 -10.79 -8.04 8.59
N MET A 35 -11.37 -8.33 7.43
CA MET A 35 -10.64 -8.70 6.22
C MET A 35 -9.72 -7.58 5.74
N LEU A 36 -10.22 -6.34 5.66
CA LEU A 36 -9.40 -5.18 5.32
C LEU A 36 -8.25 -5.00 6.31
N GLY A 37 -8.51 -5.08 7.62
CA GLY A 37 -7.49 -4.97 8.65
C GLY A 37 -6.39 -6.01 8.51
N ARG A 38 -6.74 -7.28 8.23
CA ARG A 38 -5.77 -8.36 7.98
C ARG A 38 -4.93 -8.09 6.74
N LYS A 39 -5.54 -7.66 5.64
CA LYS A 39 -4.84 -7.35 4.37
C LYS A 39 -3.91 -6.15 4.51
N ILE A 40 -4.38 -5.08 5.16
CA ILE A 40 -3.57 -3.88 5.43
C ILE A 40 -2.41 -4.24 6.37
N GLY A 41 -2.66 -5.02 7.43
CA GLY A 41 -1.64 -5.47 8.36
C GLY A 41 -0.56 -6.31 7.67
N LEU A 42 -0.94 -7.28 6.84
CA LEU A 42 -0.01 -8.10 6.06
C LEU A 42 0.81 -7.27 5.06
N CYS A 43 0.16 -6.39 4.29
CA CYS A 43 0.87 -5.49 3.36
C CYS A 43 1.84 -4.56 4.10
N GLY A 44 1.42 -3.98 5.22
CA GLY A 44 2.26 -3.12 6.06
C GLY A 44 3.46 -3.88 6.61
N LEU A 45 3.26 -5.10 7.11
CA LEU A 45 4.33 -5.93 7.64
C LEU A 45 5.34 -6.32 6.55
N LEU A 46 4.88 -6.73 5.36
CA LEU A 46 5.75 -7.01 4.21
C LEU A 46 6.57 -5.78 3.79
N THR A 47 5.94 -4.60 3.80
CA THR A 47 6.60 -3.33 3.47
C THR A 47 7.71 -2.99 4.48
N LEU A 48 7.42 -3.14 5.77
CA LEU A 48 8.39 -2.93 6.85
C LEU A 48 9.55 -3.93 6.77
N VAL A 49 9.27 -5.21 6.56
CA VAL A 49 10.27 -6.26 6.40
C VAL A 49 11.17 -5.96 5.20
N TRP A 50 10.58 -5.60 4.06
CA TRP A 50 11.35 -5.21 2.89
C TRP A 50 12.29 -4.03 3.18
N TYR A 51 11.76 -2.98 3.82
CA TYR A 51 12.55 -1.81 4.16
C TYR A 51 13.70 -2.14 5.12
N ALA A 52 13.43 -2.97 6.14
CA ALA A 52 14.44 -3.40 7.11
C ALA A 52 15.55 -4.23 6.44
N VAL A 53 15.18 -5.23 5.64
CA VAL A 53 16.14 -6.06 4.87
C VAL A 53 16.97 -5.21 3.91
N ARG A 54 16.35 -4.21 3.29
CA ARG A 54 17.05 -3.32 2.37
C ARG A 54 18.02 -2.41 3.09
N ARG A 55 17.59 -1.82 4.21
CA ARG A 55 18.42 -0.97 5.06
C ARG A 55 19.64 -1.73 5.58
N ALA A 56 19.46 -3.00 5.94
CA ALA A 56 20.56 -3.87 6.36
C ALA A 56 21.56 -4.16 5.23
N ARG A 57 21.12 -4.25 3.97
CA ARG A 57 21.99 -4.57 2.83
C ARG A 57 22.69 -3.37 2.20
N ILE A 58 22.01 -2.22 2.11
CA ILE A 58 22.49 -1.07 1.30
C ILE A 58 22.61 0.22 2.14
N GLY A 59 22.14 0.21 3.38
CA GLY A 59 22.13 1.41 4.23
C GLY A 59 20.90 2.28 4.00
N MET A 60 21.00 3.57 4.30
CA MET A 60 19.87 4.51 4.22
C MET A 60 19.48 4.78 2.76
N ILE A 61 18.18 4.60 2.45
CA ILE A 61 17.63 4.85 1.11
C ILE A 61 17.42 6.35 0.93
N ASN A 62 17.97 6.89 -0.16
CA ASN A 62 17.64 8.23 -0.63
C ASN A 62 16.32 8.17 -1.41
N TRP A 63 15.28 8.81 -0.88
CA TRP A 63 13.94 8.81 -1.46
C TRP A 63 13.75 9.88 -2.56
N SER A 64 14.82 10.46 -3.06
CA SER A 64 14.77 11.44 -4.16
C SER A 64 14.05 10.86 -5.39
N GLU A 65 13.23 11.67 -6.06
CA GLU A 65 12.44 11.23 -7.21
C GLU A 65 13.29 10.81 -8.41
N LYS A 66 14.57 11.19 -8.44
CA LYS A 66 15.51 10.85 -9.51
C LYS A 66 16.09 9.44 -9.39
N GLU A 67 15.97 8.80 -8.23
CA GLU A 67 16.56 7.48 -8.02
C GLU A 67 15.59 6.35 -8.37
N GLU A 68 16.12 5.32 -9.04
CA GLU A 68 15.35 4.15 -9.49
C GLU A 68 14.74 3.34 -8.35
N TRP A 69 15.18 3.56 -7.11
CA TRP A 69 14.68 2.89 -5.92
C TRP A 69 13.18 3.07 -5.70
N ARG A 70 12.60 4.23 -6.07
CA ARG A 70 11.14 4.41 -5.97
C ARG A 70 10.39 3.45 -6.90
N LYS A 71 10.93 3.16 -8.08
CA LYS A 71 10.32 2.22 -9.04
C LYS A 71 10.40 0.79 -8.53
N ILE A 72 11.58 0.38 -8.02
CA ILE A 72 11.79 -0.95 -7.44
C ILE A 72 10.88 -1.15 -6.22
N TYR A 73 10.79 -0.14 -5.35
CA TYR A 73 9.90 -0.16 -4.19
C TYR A 73 8.43 -0.28 -4.59
N ALA A 74 7.98 0.51 -5.56
CA ALA A 74 6.61 0.43 -6.06
C ALA A 74 6.29 -0.95 -6.66
N LEU A 75 7.25 -1.56 -7.35
CA LEU A 75 7.09 -2.89 -7.94
C LEU A 75 7.01 -3.97 -6.86
N VAL A 76 7.84 -3.88 -5.81
CA VAL A 76 7.76 -4.79 -4.65
C VAL A 76 6.42 -4.63 -3.92
N LEU A 77 5.97 -3.40 -3.72
CA LEU A 77 4.65 -3.12 -3.13
C LEU A 77 3.53 -3.73 -3.99
N LEU A 78 3.58 -3.56 -5.30
CA LEU A 78 2.59 -4.15 -6.22
C LEU A 78 2.53 -5.68 -6.10
N ILE A 79 3.69 -6.34 -6.06
CA ILE A 79 3.76 -7.80 -5.90
C ILE A 79 3.23 -8.22 -4.52
N ALA A 80 3.63 -7.52 -3.46
CA ALA A 80 3.13 -7.80 -2.10
C ALA A 80 1.61 -7.65 -2.02
N TYR A 81 1.05 -6.59 -2.61
CA TYR A 81 -0.40 -6.40 -2.72
C TYR A 81 -1.07 -7.52 -3.52
N ALA A 82 -0.51 -7.90 -4.67
CA ALA A 82 -1.06 -8.98 -5.49
C ALA A 82 -1.12 -10.30 -4.71
N ILE A 83 -0.07 -10.63 -3.95
CA ILE A 83 -0.01 -11.83 -3.11
C ILE A 83 -1.06 -11.78 -1.99
N VAL A 84 -1.14 -10.67 -1.25
CA VAL A 84 -2.10 -10.52 -0.14
C VAL A 84 -3.56 -10.49 -0.62
N ILE A 85 -3.81 -9.99 -1.83
CA ILE A 85 -5.13 -10.04 -2.44
C ILE A 85 -5.45 -11.46 -2.91
N ALA A 86 -4.51 -12.14 -3.59
CA ALA A 86 -4.71 -13.47 -4.15
C ALA A 86 -4.89 -14.57 -3.09
N LEU A 87 -4.26 -14.43 -1.91
CA LEU A 87 -4.29 -15.44 -0.86
C LEU A 87 -5.54 -15.41 0.04
N GLY A 88 -6.52 -14.53 -0.23
CA GLY A 88 -7.82 -14.51 0.47
C GLY A 88 -7.80 -13.83 1.83
#